data_AF-A0A2S2N3Q4-F1
#
_entry.id   AF-A0A2S2N3Q4-F1
#
_cell.length_a   1.000
_cell.length_b   1.000
_cell.length_c   1.000
_cell.angle_alpha   90.00
_cell.angle_beta   90.00
_cell.angle_gamma   90.00
#
_symmetry.space_group_name_H-M   'P 1'
#
loop_
_entity.id
_entity.type
_entity.pdbx_description
1 polymer ?
#
loop_
_entity_poly.entity_id
_entity_poly.type
_entity_poly.pdbx_seq_one_letter_code
_entity_poly.pdbx_strand_id
1 'polypeptide(L)'
;WSEMQAGDRYIVADCGGGTVDLTVHQIEKPQGTLKELYKASGGPYGAVGVDLAFEKLLCHIFGDDFIATFKAKRPAAWVDLTIAFEARKRAAAPSRSSPLNISLPFSFIDFYRKHRGHNVETALRKSNVNLVKWSSQGMLRMSPEAMNELFQPTITHIIQHIDTLLKKPEVHG
;
A
#
# COMPACT_ATOMS: atom_id res chain seq x y z
N TRP A 1 16.06 26.03 -6.93
CA TRP A 1 15.86 25.10 -8.05
C TRP A 1 16.72 25.61 -9.19
N SER A 2 17.80 24.90 -9.54
CA SER A 2 18.56 25.24 -10.75
C SER A 2 17.67 24.98 -11.97
N GLU A 3 17.64 25.90 -12.93
CA GLU A 3 17.02 25.64 -14.22
C GLU A 3 17.73 24.47 -14.88
N MET A 4 16.96 23.49 -15.35
CA MET A 4 17.51 22.30 -16.01
C MET A 4 18.14 22.71 -17.35
N GLN A 5 19.31 22.15 -17.66
CA GLN A 5 20.11 22.50 -18.82
C GLN A 5 20.16 21.38 -19.85
N ALA A 6 20.62 21.71 -21.06
CA ALA A 6 20.89 20.69 -22.08
C ALA A 6 21.95 19.71 -21.55
N GLY A 7 21.66 18.42 -21.66
CA GLY A 7 22.46 17.34 -21.09
C GLY A 7 21.91 16.80 -19.77
N ASP A 8 21.08 17.55 -19.04
CA ASP A 8 20.48 17.08 -17.78
C ASP A 8 19.54 15.90 -18.05
N ARG A 9 19.55 14.96 -17.10
CA ARG A 9 18.73 13.75 -17.14
C ARG A 9 17.86 13.68 -15.91
N TYR A 10 16.63 13.19 -16.10
CA TYR A 10 15.70 12.99 -15.00
C TYR A 10 14.87 11.73 -15.21
N ILE A 11 14.42 11.18 -14.09
CA ILE A 11 13.52 10.03 -14.05
C ILE A 11 12.12 10.56 -13.74
N VAL A 12 11.13 10.11 -14.50
CA VAL A 12 9.72 10.23 -14.13
C VAL A 12 9.27 8.89 -13.59
N ALA A 13 8.79 8.88 -12.35
CA ALA A 13 8.19 7.72 -11.71
C ALA A 13 6.68 7.93 -11.58
N ASP A 14 5.90 7.27 -12.44
CA ASP A 14 4.44 7.25 -12.34
C ASP A 14 4.02 6.08 -11.44
N CYS A 15 3.62 6.38 -10.21
CA CYS A 15 3.21 5.39 -9.22
C CYS A 15 1.69 5.27 -9.16
N GLY A 16 1.11 4.60 -10.15
CA GLY A 16 -0.32 4.39 -10.27
C GLY A 16 -0.91 3.39 -9.26
N GLY A 17 -2.20 3.09 -9.45
CA GLY A 17 -2.93 2.15 -8.59
C GLY A 17 -2.46 0.70 -8.75
N GLY A 18 -2.23 0.25 -9.98
CA GLY A 18 -1.82 -1.12 -10.28
C GLY A 18 -0.34 -1.25 -10.65
N THR A 19 0.18 -0.29 -11.40
CA THR A 19 1.53 -0.30 -11.94
C THR A 19 2.36 0.84 -11.39
N VAL A 20 3.67 0.66 -11.42
CA VAL A 20 4.63 1.75 -11.30
C VAL A 20 5.44 1.77 -12.58
N ASP A 21 5.44 2.88 -13.30
CA ASP A 21 6.10 3.03 -14.58
C ASP A 21 7.24 4.06 -14.48
N LEU A 22 8.45 3.63 -14.83
CA LEU A 22 9.65 4.49 -14.83
C LEU A 22 10.08 4.83 -16.25
N THR A 23 10.31 6.10 -16.52
CA THR A 23 10.89 6.60 -17.79
C THR A 23 12.08 7.51 -17.51
N VAL A 24 13.09 7.49 -18.38
CA VAL A 24 14.26 8.36 -18.28
C VAL A 24 14.31 9.28 -19.47
N HIS A 25 14.43 10.58 -19.21
CA HIS A 25 14.51 11.61 -20.22
C HIS A 25 15.82 12.39 -20.09
N GLN A 26 16.36 12.82 -21.22
CA GLN A 26 17.44 13.79 -21.31
C GLN A 26 16.95 15.04 -22.01
N ILE A 27 17.33 16.21 -21.50
CA ILE A 27 17.07 17.49 -22.15
C ILE A 27 18.09 17.67 -23.27
N GLU A 28 17.64 17.75 -24.52
CA GLU A 28 18.53 18.05 -25.64
C GLU A 28 18.71 19.54 -25.84
N LYS A 29 17.66 20.33 -25.62
CA LYS A 29 17.66 21.79 -25.76
C LYS A 29 16.80 22.43 -24.67
N PRO A 30 17.18 23.61 -24.14
CA PRO A 30 16.37 24.33 -23.16
C PRO A 30 14.94 24.67 -23.65
N GLN A 31 14.73 24.65 -24.96
CA GLN A 31 13.44 24.96 -25.62
C GLN A 31 12.50 23.75 -25.76
N GLY A 32 12.73 22.67 -24.99
CA GLY A 32 11.72 21.62 -24.76
C GLY A 32 11.85 20.35 -25.59
N THR A 33 12.96 20.14 -26.30
CA THR A 33 13.21 18.85 -26.96
C THR A 33 13.75 17.85 -25.93
N LEU A 34 12.96 16.80 -25.67
CA LEU A 34 13.31 15.72 -24.77
C LEU A 34 13.65 14.47 -25.56
N LYS A 35 14.75 13.82 -25.19
CA LYS A 35 15.11 12.49 -25.67
C LYS A 35 14.78 11.47 -24.60
N GLU A 36 13.89 10.54 -24.90
CA GLU A 36 13.67 9.37 -24.05
C GLU A 36 14.90 8.47 -24.16
N LEU A 37 15.62 8.30 -23.05
CA LEU A 37 16.76 7.39 -22.95
C LEU A 37 16.32 5.96 -22.62
N TYR A 38 15.19 5.83 -21.94
CA TYR A 38 14.68 4.54 -21.51
C TYR A 38 13.15 4.55 -21.43
N LYS A 39 12.55 3.61 -22.17
CA LYS A 39 11.09 3.39 -22.25
C LYS A 39 10.48 3.03 -20.90
N ALA A 40 9.18 3.28 -20.76
CA ALA A 40 8.40 2.85 -19.62
C ALA A 40 8.66 1.37 -19.30
N SER A 41 9.23 1.12 -18.13
CA SER A 41 9.27 -0.21 -17.54
C SER A 41 8.54 -0.16 -16.21
N GLY A 42 7.70 -1.17 -15.96
CA GLY A 42 6.90 -1.21 -14.76
C GLY A 42 6.67 -2.59 -14.22
N GLY A 43 6.21 -2.63 -12.97
CA GLY A 43 5.83 -3.84 -12.27
C GLY A 43 4.51 -3.66 -11.52
N PRO A 44 3.87 -4.76 -11.07
CA PRO A 44 2.56 -4.76 -10.40
C PRO A 44 2.66 -4.29 -8.94
N TYR A 45 3.41 -3.21 -8.72
CA TYR A 45 3.80 -2.69 -7.41
C TYR A 45 3.19 -1.31 -7.16
N GLY A 46 2.01 -1.03 -7.72
CA GLY A 46 1.25 0.18 -7.43
C GLY A 46 0.60 0.16 -6.04
N ALA A 47 -0.33 1.09 -5.82
CA ALA A 47 -1.09 1.19 -4.57
C ALA A 47 -1.84 -0.10 -4.17
N VAL A 48 -2.14 -0.98 -5.12
CA VAL A 48 -2.75 -2.31 -4.89
C VAL A 48 -1.87 -3.20 -4.01
N GLY A 49 -0.54 -3.03 -4.04
CA GLY A 49 0.37 -3.77 -3.17
C GLY A 49 0.12 -3.50 -1.68
N VAL A 50 -0.33 -2.28 -1.36
CA VAL A 50 -0.68 -1.89 0.01
C VAL A 50 -2.00 -2.52 0.46
N ASP A 51 -2.96 -2.66 -0.47
CA ASP A 51 -4.22 -3.39 -0.20
C ASP A 51 -3.97 -4.87 0.06
N LEU A 52 -3.06 -5.48 -0.70
CA LEU A 52 -2.63 -6.87 -0.49
C LEU A 52 -1.91 -7.04 0.86
N ALA A 53 -1.08 -6.08 1.26
CA ALA A 53 -0.44 -6.10 2.57
C ALA A 53 -1.47 -6.02 3.71
N PHE A 54 -2.52 -5.20 3.56
CA PHE A 54 -3.61 -5.12 4.51
C PHE A 54 -4.42 -6.41 4.59
N GLU A 55 -4.74 -7.03 3.45
CA GLU A 55 -5.40 -8.34 3.44
C GLU A 55 -4.56 -9.41 4.14
N LYS A 56 -3.24 -9.46 3.90
CA LYS A 56 -2.34 -10.37 4.62
C LYS A 56 -2.34 -10.14 6.12
N LEU A 57 -2.37 -8.89 6.56
CA LEU A 57 -2.50 -8.54 7.97
C LEU A 57 -3.82 -9.07 8.55
N LEU A 58 -4.94 -8.90 7.83
CA LEU A 58 -6.23 -9.46 8.25
C LEU A 58 -6.20 -10.99 8.31
N CYS A 59 -5.58 -11.66 7.34
CA CYS A 59 -5.37 -13.11 7.38
C CYS A 59 -4.56 -13.53 8.61
N HIS A 60 -3.47 -12.81 8.92
CA HIS A 60 -2.65 -13.10 10.09
C HIS A 60 -3.43 -12.93 11.41
N ILE A 61 -4.32 -11.93 11.51
CA ILE A 61 -5.11 -11.68 12.72
C ILE A 61 -6.30 -12.65 12.86
N PHE A 62 -7.02 -12.90 11.76
CA PHE A 62 -8.33 -13.58 11.79
C PHE A 62 -8.31 -15.01 11.23
N GLY A 63 -7.22 -15.39 10.57
CA GLY A 63 -7.00 -16.66 9.89
C GLY A 63 -7.37 -16.60 8.40
N ASP A 64 -6.52 -17.19 7.55
CA ASP A 64 -6.72 -17.27 6.10
C ASP A 64 -8.05 -17.94 5.73
N ASP A 65 -8.40 -19.04 6.40
CA ASP A 65 -9.65 -19.76 6.19
C ASP A 65 -10.88 -18.90 6.47
N PHE A 66 -10.80 -18.06 7.51
CA PHE A 66 -11.88 -17.13 7.85
C PHE A 66 -12.01 -16.03 6.81
N ILE A 67 -10.90 -15.38 6.42
CA ILE A 67 -10.94 -14.30 5.44
C ILE A 67 -11.45 -14.80 4.09
N ALA A 68 -10.98 -15.96 3.62
CA ALA A 68 -11.47 -16.59 2.40
C ALA A 68 -12.98 -16.89 2.49
N THR A 69 -13.43 -17.49 3.59
CA THR A 69 -14.85 -17.79 3.81
C THR A 69 -15.70 -16.52 3.88
N PHE A 70 -15.21 -15.46 4.54
CA PHE A 70 -15.91 -14.19 4.65
C PHE A 70 -16.05 -13.50 3.28
N LYS A 71 -14.98 -13.46 2.47
CA LYS A 71 -15.02 -12.92 1.10
C LYS A 71 -16.04 -13.65 0.24
N ALA A 72 -16.10 -14.97 0.33
CA ALA A 72 -17.06 -15.79 -0.42
C ALA A 72 -18.53 -15.60 0.04
N LYS A 73 -18.77 -15.55 1.36
CA LYS A 73 -20.14 -15.53 1.91
C LYS A 73 -20.71 -14.12 2.10
N ARG A 74 -19.86 -13.10 2.23
CA ARG A 74 -20.22 -11.71 2.53
C ARG A 74 -19.44 -10.72 1.64
N PRO A 75 -19.49 -10.85 0.30
CA PRO A 75 -18.69 -10.02 -0.60
C PRO A 75 -19.00 -8.52 -0.48
N ALA A 76 -20.26 -8.13 -0.26
CA ALA A 76 -20.63 -6.72 -0.05
C ALA A 76 -19.96 -6.12 1.20
N ALA A 77 -19.94 -6.86 2.31
CA ALA A 77 -19.26 -6.40 3.52
C ALA A 77 -17.73 -6.42 3.37
N TRP A 78 -17.19 -7.31 2.54
CA TRP A 78 -15.77 -7.22 2.16
C TRP A 78 -15.47 -5.92 1.39
N VAL A 79 -16.33 -5.55 0.43
CA VAL A 79 -16.22 -4.27 -0.29
C VAL A 79 -16.25 -3.09 0.69
N ASP A 80 -17.21 -3.05 1.62
CA ASP A 80 -17.28 -1.99 2.63
C ASP A 80 -15.99 -1.86 3.46
N LEU A 81 -15.40 -3.00 3.86
CA LEU A 81 -14.12 -3.02 4.58
C LEU A 81 -12.98 -2.47 3.71
N THR A 82 -12.90 -2.89 2.45
CA THR A 82 -11.85 -2.39 1.54
C THR A 82 -11.99 -0.89 1.26
N ILE A 83 -13.22 -0.37 1.12
CA ILE A 83 -13.48 1.07 0.98
C ILE A 83 -13.06 1.82 2.24
N ALA A 84 -13.39 1.29 3.42
CA ALA A 84 -12.99 1.88 4.69
C ALA A 84 -11.46 1.92 4.84
N PHE A 85 -10.77 0.86 4.45
CA PHE A 85 -9.30 0.82 4.44
C PHE A 85 -8.71 1.82 3.43
N GLU A 86 -9.19 1.81 2.19
CA GLU A 86 -8.74 2.70 1.11
C GLU A 86 -8.82 4.19 1.53
N ALA A 87 -9.91 4.58 2.20
CA ALA A 87 -10.05 5.94 2.73
C ALA A 87 -8.99 6.29 3.77
N ARG A 88 -8.52 5.32 4.58
CA ARG A 88 -7.44 5.51 5.55
C ARG A 88 -6.07 5.46 4.91
N LYS A 89 -5.87 4.59 3.91
CA LYS A 89 -4.65 4.54 3.10
C LYS A 89 -4.37 5.88 2.45
N ARG A 90 -5.37 6.52 1.84
CA ARG A 90 -5.24 7.88 1.26
C ARG A 90 -4.95 8.98 2.28
N ALA A 91 -5.37 8.79 3.53
CA ALA A 91 -5.14 9.75 4.62
C ALA A 91 -3.84 9.46 5.41
N ALA A 92 -3.09 8.42 5.03
CA ALA A 92 -1.78 8.11 5.60
C ALA A 92 -0.74 9.08 5.05
N ALA A 93 0.20 9.48 5.89
CA ALA A 93 1.31 10.34 5.50
C ALA A 93 2.54 10.00 6.36
N PRO A 94 3.77 10.08 5.82
CA PRO A 94 4.99 9.76 6.58
C PRO A 94 5.17 10.57 7.86
N SER A 95 4.72 11.84 7.88
CA SER A 95 4.82 12.74 9.02
C SER A 95 3.69 12.59 10.04
N ARG A 96 2.70 11.73 9.77
CA ARG A 96 1.54 11.57 10.65
C ARG A 96 1.90 10.73 11.86
N SER A 97 1.82 11.32 13.05
CA SER A 97 2.00 10.62 14.33
C SER A 97 0.69 10.09 14.93
N SER A 98 -0.47 10.47 14.39
CA SER A 98 -1.76 10.01 14.91
C SER A 98 -2.19 8.67 14.31
N PRO A 99 -2.68 7.72 15.14
CA PRO A 99 -3.24 6.45 14.65
C PRO A 99 -4.41 6.64 13.68
N LEU A 100 -4.63 5.65 12.81
CA LEU A 100 -5.77 5.59 11.90
C LEU A 100 -6.75 4.51 12.33
N ASN A 101 -8.03 4.86 12.45
CA ASN A 101 -9.09 3.90 12.78
C ASN A 101 -9.79 3.43 11.50
N ILE A 102 -9.81 2.12 11.28
CA ILE A 102 -10.51 1.45 10.18
C ILE A 102 -11.76 0.78 10.77
N SER A 103 -12.91 1.12 10.21
CA SER A 103 -14.18 0.49 10.63
C SER A 103 -14.25 -0.93 10.10
N LEU A 104 -14.54 -1.90 10.97
CA LEU A 104 -14.98 -3.22 10.53
C LEU A 104 -16.50 -3.20 10.38
N PRO A 105 -17.05 -3.61 9.22
CA PRO A 105 -18.49 -3.73 9.07
C PRO A 105 -19.08 -4.65 10.15
N PHE A 106 -20.28 -4.32 10.65
CA PHE A 106 -20.96 -5.16 11.65
C PHE A 106 -21.06 -6.62 11.20
N SER A 107 -21.30 -6.83 9.90
CA SER A 107 -21.33 -8.17 9.30
C SER A 107 -20.02 -8.95 9.51
N PHE A 108 -18.86 -8.29 9.43
CA PHE A 108 -17.56 -8.91 9.71
C PHE A 108 -17.47 -9.33 11.18
N ILE A 109 -17.78 -8.42 12.09
CA ILE A 109 -17.65 -8.64 13.54
C ILE A 109 -18.57 -9.78 14.00
N ASP A 110 -19.84 -9.73 13.59
CA ASP A 110 -20.84 -10.75 13.94
C ASP A 110 -20.51 -12.10 13.31
N PHE A 111 -20.09 -12.11 12.04
CA PHE A 111 -19.72 -13.34 11.35
C PHE A 111 -18.48 -13.99 11.97
N TYR A 112 -17.44 -13.21 12.31
CA TYR A 112 -16.26 -13.69 13.02
C TYR A 112 -16.63 -14.33 14.35
N ARG A 113 -17.43 -13.63 15.17
CA ARG A 113 -17.87 -14.14 16.47
C ARG A 113 -18.62 -15.46 16.36
N LYS A 114 -19.54 -15.58 15.39
CA LYS A 114 -20.29 -16.82 15.14
C LYS A 114 -19.40 -17.96 14.63
N HIS A 115 -18.38 -17.64 13.82
CA HIS A 115 -17.51 -18.64 13.21
C HIS A 115 -16.39 -19.13 14.13
N ARG A 116 -15.85 -18.26 15.01
CA ARG A 116 -14.70 -18.55 15.87
C ARG A 116 -15.04 -18.68 17.36
N GLY A 117 -16.25 -18.33 17.77
CA GLY A 117 -16.71 -18.40 19.16
C GLY A 117 -16.12 -17.35 20.10
N HIS A 118 -15.37 -16.36 19.59
CA HIS A 118 -14.81 -15.26 20.37
C HIS A 118 -14.79 -13.96 19.55
N ASN A 119 -14.57 -12.83 20.23
CA ASN A 119 -14.65 -11.50 19.61
C ASN A 119 -13.34 -11.07 18.93
N VAL A 120 -13.42 -10.01 18.13
CA VAL A 120 -12.29 -9.41 17.38
C VAL A 120 -11.15 -8.96 18.29
N GLU A 121 -11.45 -8.38 19.44
CA GLU A 121 -10.45 -7.96 20.42
C GLU A 121 -9.61 -9.14 20.94
N THR A 122 -10.26 -10.27 21.19
CA THR A 122 -9.58 -11.51 21.59
C THR A 122 -8.70 -12.04 20.45
N ALA A 123 -9.13 -11.92 19.19
CA ALA A 123 -8.34 -12.31 18.03
C ALA A 123 -7.05 -11.49 17.92
N LEU A 124 -7.17 -10.16 18.02
CA LEU A 124 -6.03 -9.23 18.02
C LEU A 124 -5.04 -9.52 19.14
N ARG A 125 -5.53 -9.83 20.35
CA ARG A 125 -4.67 -10.21 21.47
C ARG A 125 -3.92 -11.52 21.22
N LYS A 126 -4.54 -12.48 20.53
CA LYS A 126 -3.95 -13.79 20.22
C LYS A 126 -2.96 -13.74 19.05
N SER A 127 -3.11 -12.80 18.12
CA SER A 127 -2.25 -12.71 16.94
C SER A 127 -0.86 -12.12 17.23
N ASN A 128 -0.61 -11.59 18.44
CA ASN A 128 0.63 -10.91 18.81
C ASN A 128 0.97 -9.68 17.94
N VAL A 129 -0.02 -9.11 17.23
CA VAL A 129 0.15 -7.87 16.47
C VAL A 129 -0.03 -6.67 17.39
N ASN A 130 1.07 -6.21 17.98
CA ASN A 130 1.03 -5.14 19.01
C ASN A 130 0.69 -3.75 18.45
N LEU A 131 0.91 -3.53 17.15
CA LEU A 131 0.72 -2.25 16.46
C LEU A 131 -0.75 -2.02 16.01
N VAL A 132 -1.61 -3.03 16.15
CA VAL A 132 -3.03 -2.96 15.79
C VAL A 132 -3.86 -3.29 17.03
N LYS A 133 -4.73 -2.37 17.42
CA LYS A 133 -5.54 -2.52 18.63
C LYS A 133 -7.03 -2.40 18.33
N TRP A 134 -7.83 -3.01 19.17
CA TRP A 134 -9.27 -2.75 19.18
C TRP A 134 -9.53 -1.44 19.90
N SER A 135 -10.20 -0.49 19.25
CA SER A 135 -10.58 0.77 19.88
C SER A 135 -11.88 0.62 20.68
N SER A 136 -12.08 1.50 21.67
CA SER A 136 -13.32 1.56 22.47
C SER A 136 -14.57 1.84 21.63
N GLN A 137 -14.41 2.39 20.41
CA GLN A 137 -15.47 2.65 19.46
C GLN A 137 -15.76 1.46 18.51
N GLY A 138 -15.11 0.32 18.71
CA GLY A 138 -15.34 -0.87 17.89
C GLY A 138 -14.67 -0.84 16.51
N MET A 139 -13.49 -0.22 16.42
CA MET A 139 -12.72 -0.12 15.16
C MET A 139 -11.30 -0.67 15.32
N LEU A 140 -10.70 -1.12 14.21
CA LEU A 140 -9.27 -1.43 14.14
C LEU A 140 -8.46 -0.14 14.18
N ARG A 141 -7.72 0.07 15.26
CA ARG A 141 -6.80 1.19 15.41
C ARG A 141 -5.41 0.77 14.98
N MET A 142 -4.97 1.31 13.85
CA MET A 142 -3.63 1.13 13.29
C MET A 142 -2.70 2.21 13.83
N SER A 143 -1.58 1.83 14.45
CA SER A 143 -0.53 2.79 14.77
C SER A 143 0.11 3.36 13.50
N PRO A 144 0.81 4.51 13.57
CA PRO A 144 1.60 5.02 12.45
C PRO A 144 2.59 3.99 11.90
N GLU A 145 3.22 3.23 12.78
CA GLU A 145 4.18 2.18 12.43
C GLU A 145 3.49 1.03 11.69
N ALA A 146 2.35 0.54 12.19
CA ALA A 146 1.55 -0.48 11.49
C ALA A 146 1.10 -0.01 10.10
N MET A 147 0.67 1.26 9.98
CA MET A 147 0.34 1.81 8.67
C MET A 147 1.56 1.84 7.76
N ASN A 148 2.72 2.28 8.25
CA ASN A 148 3.96 2.33 7.50
C ASN A 148 4.39 0.94 7.00
N GLU A 149 4.28 -0.10 7.85
CA GLU A 149 4.59 -1.49 7.48
C GLU A 149 3.79 -1.98 6.27
N LEU A 150 2.53 -1.54 6.11
CA LEU A 150 1.72 -1.90 4.94
C LEU A 150 2.28 -1.34 3.62
N PHE A 151 2.99 -0.20 3.66
CA PHE A 151 3.59 0.41 2.47
C PHE A 151 4.99 -0.14 2.16
N GLN A 152 5.70 -0.68 3.15
CA GLN A 152 7.11 -1.08 3.01
C GLN A 152 7.36 -2.07 1.86
N PRO A 153 6.53 -3.12 1.65
CA PRO A 153 6.73 -4.02 0.51
C PRO A 153 6.68 -3.26 -0.81
N THR A 154 5.67 -2.41 -1.01
CA THR A 154 5.50 -1.61 -2.23
C THR A 154 6.68 -0.65 -2.44
N ILE A 155 7.06 0.11 -1.41
CA ILE A 155 8.19 1.05 -1.45
C ILE A 155 9.50 0.32 -1.78
N THR A 156 9.74 -0.84 -1.17
CA THR A 156 10.95 -1.63 -1.41
C THR A 156 11.05 -2.06 -2.88
N HIS A 157 9.96 -2.53 -3.48
CA HIS A 157 9.96 -2.89 -4.90
C HIS A 157 10.20 -1.69 -5.81
N ILE A 158 9.62 -0.52 -5.50
CA ILE A 158 9.86 0.71 -6.27
C ILE A 158 11.33 1.11 -6.21
N ILE A 159 11.95 1.09 -5.02
CA ILE A 159 13.37 1.41 -4.85
C ILE A 159 14.24 0.43 -5.63
N GLN A 160 13.95 -0.88 -5.57
CA GLN A 160 14.68 -1.90 -6.32
C GLN A 160 14.55 -1.71 -7.84
N HIS A 161 13.37 -1.29 -8.31
CA HIS A 161 13.14 -1.00 -9.73
C HIS A 161 13.97 0.21 -10.17
N ILE A 162 14.00 1.28 -9.38
CA ILE A 162 14.82 2.47 -9.63
C ILE A 162 16.32 2.11 -9.65
N ASP A 163 16.80 1.36 -8.65
CA ASP A 163 18.21 0.92 -8.59
C ASP A 163 18.61 0.06 -9.80
N THR A 164 17.72 -0.84 -10.21
CA THR A 164 17.92 -1.67 -11.42
C THR A 164 17.98 -0.81 -12.68
N LEU A 165 17.11 0.20 -12.77
CA LEU A 165 17.09 1.14 -13.88
C LEU A 165 18.39 1.94 -13.94
N LEU A 166 18.86 2.49 -12.82
CA LEU A 166 20.08 3.31 -12.73
C LEU A 166 21.36 2.56 -13.12
N LYS A 167 21.36 1.23 -13.05
CA LYS A 167 22.49 0.37 -13.48
C LYS A 167 22.56 0.13 -14.99
N LYS A 168 21.60 0.65 -15.77
CA LYS A 168 21.56 0.43 -17.22
C LYS A 168 22.53 1.37 -17.95
N PRO A 169 23.40 0.86 -18.86
CA PRO A 169 24.37 1.68 -19.57
C PRO A 169 23.77 2.89 -20.30
N GLU A 170 22.55 2.74 -20.81
CA GLU A 170 21.83 3.77 -21.56
C GLU A 170 21.39 4.96 -20.69
N VAL A 171 21.32 4.77 -19.37
CA VAL A 171 20.93 5.83 -18.42
C VAL A 171 22.13 6.41 -17.64
N HIS A 172 23.31 5.77 -17.71
CA HIS A 172 24.53 6.23 -17.03
C HIS A 172 24.97 7.61 -17.53
N GLY A 173 24.94 8.59 -16.61
CA GLY A 173 25.34 9.99 -16.83
C GLY A 173 26.81 10.16 -17.14
#